data_AF-A0A383ETH3-F1
#
_entry.id   AF-A0A383ETH3-F1
#
_cell.length_a   1.000
_cell.length_b   1.000
_cell.length_c   1.000
_cell.angle_alpha   90.00
_cell.angle_beta   90.00
_cell.angle_gamma   90.00
#
_symmetry.space_group_name_H-M   'P 1'
#
loop_
_entity.id
_entity.type
_entity.pdbx_description
1 polymer ?
#
loop_
_entity_poly.entity_id
_entity_poly.type
_entity_poly.pdbx_seq_one_letter_code
_entity_poly.pdbx_strand_id
1 'polypeptide(L)' 'MSSLRSIVAHNQGLNLEGNFRHRVEFSRDSGVGMKISVDGAVPLSANDVSFRDPFSGWIIANEGGDD' A
#
# COMPACT_ATOMS: atom_id res chain seq x y z
N MET A 1 -10.51 2.48 -25.43
CA MET A 1 -9.06 2.33 -25.25
C MET A 1 -8.83 1.69 -23.88
N SER A 2 -8.15 0.55 -23.81
CA SER A 2 -7.76 -0.09 -22.55
C SER A 2 -6.52 0.62 -22.00
N SER A 3 -6.63 1.20 -20.81
CA SER A 3 -5.49 1.79 -20.10
C SER A 3 -4.66 0.65 -19.50
N LEU A 4 -3.43 0.49 -19.98
CA LEU A 4 -2.43 -0.39 -19.38
C LEU A 4 -2.17 0.09 -17.94
N ARG A 5 -2.53 -0.75 -16.96
CA ARG A 5 -2.24 -0.52 -15.54
C ARG A 5 -0.91 -1.20 -15.23
N SER A 6 0.08 -0.43 -14.78
CA SER A 6 1.31 -1.00 -14.24
C SER A 6 1.18 -1.08 -12.72
N ILE A 7 1.46 -2.27 -12.18
CA ILE A 7 1.72 -2.46 -10.75
C ILE A 7 3.23 -2.51 -10.65
N VAL A 8 3.83 -1.51 -9.98
CA VAL A 8 5.26 -1.58 -9.65
C VAL A 8 5.37 -2.49 -8.43
N ALA A 9 5.84 -3.71 -8.64
CA ALA A 9 6.11 -4.66 -7.57
C ALA A 9 7.43 -4.32 -6.88
N HIS A 10 7.41 -4.28 -5.55
CA HIS A 10 8.62 -4.30 -4.73
C HIS A 10 9.03 -5.74 -4.47
N ASN A 11 10.18 -6.14 -5.04
CA ASN A 11 10.68 -7.52 -4.97
C ASN A 11 11.74 -7.71 -3.87
N GLN A 12 11.89 -6.76 -2.94
CA GLN A 12 12.76 -6.93 -1.79
C GLN A 12 11.95 -7.42 -0.58
N GLY A 13 12.54 -8.30 0.21
CA GLY A 13 11.93 -8.80 1.43
C GLY A 13 11.75 -7.67 2.43
N LEU A 14 10.54 -7.53 2.95
CA LEU A 14 10.25 -6.68 4.09
C LEU A 14 10.18 -7.58 5.33
N ASN A 15 11.06 -7.36 6.30
CA ASN A 15 11.02 -8.10 7.55
C ASN A 15 9.82 -7.64 8.38
N LEU A 16 8.92 -8.57 8.71
CA LEU A 16 7.73 -8.34 9.52
C LEU A 16 7.80 -9.07 10.89
N GLU A 17 8.95 -9.66 11.21
CA GLU A 17 9.15 -10.48 12.40
C GLU A 17 9.69 -9.68 13.60
N GLY A 18 9.58 -10.26 14.81
CA GLY A 18 10.22 -9.74 16.02
C GLY A 18 9.31 -8.89 16.91
N ASN A 19 8.01 -9.21 16.98
CA ASN A 19 7.04 -8.54 17.86
C ASN A 19 6.90 -7.01 17.63
N PHE A 20 7.16 -6.54 16.42
CA PHE A 20 6.96 -5.15 16.05
C PHE A 20 5.51 -4.89 15.60
N ARG A 21 4.95 -3.75 16.03
CA ARG A 21 3.70 -3.24 15.46
C ARG A 21 3.99 -2.70 14.06
N HIS A 22 3.41 -3.34 13.05
CA HIS A 22 3.48 -2.87 11.67
C HIS A 22 2.25 -2.04 11.32
N ARG A 23 2.47 -0.92 10.64
CA ARG A 23 1.41 -0.07 10.09
C ARG A 23 1.30 -0.30 8.60
N VAL A 24 0.18 -0.88 8.16
CA VAL A 24 -0.18 -0.96 6.74
C VAL A 24 -1.13 0.19 6.41
N GLU A 25 -0.71 1.08 5.53
CA GLU A 25 -1.50 2.21 5.07
C GLU A 25 -1.81 2.07 3.59
N PHE A 26 -3.07 1.91 3.26
CA PHE A 26 -3.58 2.10 1.92
C PHE A 26 -4.01 3.56 1.76
N SER A 27 -3.52 4.24 0.73
CA SER A 27 -3.92 5.63 0.47
C SER A 27 -4.04 5.92 -1.03
N ARG A 28 -4.88 6.90 -1.32
CA ARG A 28 -5.13 7.44 -2.65
C ARG A 28 -4.92 8.95 -2.61
N ASP A 29 -4.18 9.49 -3.56
CA ASP A 29 -4.02 10.95 -3.67
C ASP A 29 -5.17 11.59 -4.45
N SER A 30 -5.16 12.93 -4.51
CA SER A 30 -6.16 13.71 -5.25
C SER A 30 -6.05 13.56 -6.79
N GLY A 31 -5.05 12.83 -7.28
CA GLY A 31 -4.87 12.51 -8.68
C GLY A 31 -5.31 11.07 -8.99
N VAL A 32 -4.40 10.31 -9.61
CA VAL A 32 -4.61 8.91 -10.00
C VAL A 32 -3.77 7.95 -9.16
N GLY A 33 -3.00 8.46 -8.20
CA GLY A 33 -2.01 7.70 -7.45
C GLY A 33 -2.66 6.86 -6.36
N MET A 34 -2.30 5.58 -6.35
CA MET A 34 -2.64 4.65 -5.27
C MET A 34 -1.35 4.03 -4.73
N LYS A 35 -1.24 3.96 -3.40
CA LYS A 35 -0.10 3.34 -2.73
C LYS A 35 -0.55 2.47 -1.56
N ILE A 36 0.17 1.37 -1.36
CA ILE A 36 0.20 0.64 -0.10
C ILE A 36 1.57 0.93 0.50
N SER A 37 1.59 1.36 1.76
CA SER A 37 2.81 1.46 2.54
C SER A 37 2.79 0.53 3.75
N VAL A 38 3.96 0.04 4.13
CA VAL A 38 4.20 -0.73 5.34
C VAL A 38 5.36 -0.04 6.07
N ASP A 39 5.08 0.53 7.24
CA ASP A 39 6.03 1.34 8.03
C ASP A 39 6.73 2.44 7.22
N GLY A 40 6.02 3.01 6.24
CA GLY A 40 6.53 4.05 5.34
C GLY A 40 7.24 3.54 4.08
N ALA A 41 7.62 2.26 4.02
CA ALA A 41 8.08 1.63 2.78
C ALA A 41 6.90 1.44 1.82
N VAL A 42 7.07 1.65 0.51
CA VAL A 42 5.99 1.57 -0.48
C VAL A 42 6.18 0.32 -1.36
N PRO A 43 5.71 -0.86 -0.92
CA PRO A 43 5.88 -2.09 -1.69
C PRO A 43 5.02 -2.15 -2.96
N LEU A 44 3.95 -1.36 -3.01
CA LEU A 44 3.04 -1.33 -4.16
C LEU A 44 2.62 0.10 -4.47
N SER A 45 2.76 0.48 -5.73
CA SER A 45 2.15 1.69 -6.28
C SER A 45 1.51 1.39 -7.64
N ALA A 46 0.40 2.08 -7.90
CA ALA A 46 -0.33 1.97 -9.15
C ALA A 46 -1.00 3.29 -9.50
N ASN A 47 -1.29 3.48 -10.78
CA ASN A 47 -2.16 4.53 -11.27
C ASN A 47 -3.54 3.94 -11.59
N ASP A 48 -4.60 4.49 -11.00
CA ASP A 48 -5.98 4.07 -11.26
C ASP A 48 -6.89 5.28 -11.54
N VAL A 49 -7.59 5.26 -12.67
CA VAL A 49 -8.54 6.30 -13.14
C VAL A 49 -10.02 5.91 -12.96
N SER A 50 -10.29 4.74 -12.39
CA SER A 50 -11.63 4.12 -12.34
C SER A 50 -12.53 4.71 -11.25
N PHE A 51 -11.93 5.13 -10.13
CA PHE A 51 -12.60 5.76 -9.01
C PHE A 51 -12.16 7.22 -8.94
N ARG A 52 -13.10 8.16 -8.84
CA ARG A 52 -12.79 9.60 -8.91
C ARG A 52 -12.92 10.32 -7.58
N ASP A 53 -13.66 9.73 -6.65
CA ASP A 53 -13.82 10.36 -5.34
C ASP A 53 -12.58 10.09 -4.48
N PRO A 54 -12.04 11.13 -3.82
CA PRO A 54 -10.94 10.94 -2.88
C PRO A 54 -11.41 10.04 -1.74
N PHE A 55 -10.70 8.94 -1.54
CA PHE A 55 -10.89 8.02 -0.43
C PHE A 55 -9.68 8.11 0.47
N SER A 56 -9.89 8.42 1.75
CA SER A 56 -8.81 8.62 2.73
C SER A 56 -8.03 7.34 3.06
N GLY A 57 -8.47 6.18 2.58
CA GLY A 57 -7.80 4.92 2.82
C GLY A 57 -8.43 4.10 3.94
N TRP A 58 -7.87 2.92 4.15
CA TRP A 58 -8.07 2.15 5.38
C TRP A 58 -6.70 1.76 5.91
N ILE A 59 -6.58 1.69 7.23
CA ILE A 59 -5.36 1.30 7.93
C ILE A 59 -5.63 -0.03 8.60
N ILE A 60 -4.76 -1.01 8.35
CA ILE A 60 -4.69 -2.22 9.18
C ILE A 60 -3.44 -2.09 10.05
N ALA A 61 -3.65 -2.15 11.36
CA ALA A 61 -2.59 -2.41 12.31
C ALA A 61 -2.74 -3.87 12.75
N ASN A 62 -1.68 -4.65 12.58
CA ASN A 62 -1.59 -5.98 13.14
C ASN A 62 -0.60 -5.97 14.29
N GLU A 63 -0.95 -6.60 15.40
CA GLU A 63 -0.10 -6.82 16.56
C GLU A 63 -0.01 -8.33 16.77
N GLY A 64 1.08 -8.94 16.32
CA GLY A 64 1.28 -10.37 16.49
C GLY A 64 2.47 -10.90 15.69
N GLY A 65 3.27 -11.74 16.34
CA GLY A 65 4.41 -12.48 15.82
C GLY A 65 5.16 -13.06 17.01
N ASP A 66 4.70 -14.19 17.54
CA ASP A 66 5.52 -15.00 18.45
C ASP A 66 6.56 -15.76 17.62
N ASP A 67 7.79 -15.79 18.12
CA ASP A 67 8.95 -16.47 17.50
C ASP A 67 8.69 -17.96 17.19
#